data_AF-A0A371QU82-F1
#
_entry.id   AF-A0A371QU82-F1
#
_cell.length_a   1.000
_cell.length_b   1.000
_cell.length_c   1.000
_cell.angle_alpha   90.00
_cell.angle_beta   90.00
_cell.angle_gamma   90.00
#
_symmetry.space_group_name_H-M   'P 1'
#
loop_
_entity.id
_entity.type
_entity.pdbx_description
1 polymer ?
#
loop_
_entity_poly.entity_id
_entity_poly.type
_entity_poly.pdbx_seq_one_letter_code
_entity_poly.pdbx_strand_id
1 'polypeptide(L)' 'MLSATEHFLNWMYGIYMLSLQTIMGPHVYTLQKYGVSPADDINTALAKLQKTAPHLASLLREIAYRNSFSL' A
#
# COMPACT_ATOMS: atom_id res chain seq x y z
N MET A 1 23.71 -6.15 -14.19
CA MET A 1 22.86 -6.86 -13.21
C MET A 1 22.49 -5.96 -12.02
N LEU A 2 23.43 -5.23 -11.41
CA LEU A 2 23.17 -4.30 -10.29
C LEU A 2 22.13 -3.19 -10.60
N SER A 3 22.20 -2.55 -11.77
CA SER A 3 21.28 -1.47 -12.16
C SER A 3 19.81 -1.87 -12.24
N ALA A 4 19.51 -3.11 -12.67
CA ALA A 4 18.12 -3.60 -12.76
C ALA A 4 17.52 -3.85 -11.37
N THR A 5 18.31 -4.37 -10.44
CA THR A 5 17.91 -4.55 -9.02
C THR A 5 17.76 -3.22 -8.28
N GLU A 6 18.64 -2.25 -8.53
CA GLU A 6 18.51 -0.91 -7.94
C GLU A 6 17.25 -0.20 -8.43
N HIS A 7 16.99 -0.25 -9.74
CA HIS A 7 15.76 0.31 -10.32
C HIS A 7 14.51 -0.37 -9.75
N PHE A 8 14.52 -1.70 -9.63
CA PHE A 8 13.43 -2.47 -9.01
C PHE A 8 13.20 -2.09 -7.55
N LEU A 9 14.26 -1.98 -6.75
CA LEU A 9 14.17 -1.57 -5.35
C LEU A 9 13.64 -0.14 -5.23
N ASN A 10 14.16 0.80 -6.02
CA ASN A 10 13.77 2.20 -5.95
C ASN A 10 12.30 2.40 -6.36
N TRP A 11 11.85 1.65 -7.37
CA TRP A 11 10.44 1.60 -7.77
C TRP A 11 9.56 0.99 -6.67
N MET A 12 9.99 -0.12 -6.09
CA MET A 12 9.28 -0.78 -4.99
C MET A 12 9.15 0.18 -3.79
N TYR A 13 10.24 0.82 -3.37
CA TYR A 13 10.25 1.83 -2.31
C TYR A 13 9.33 3.02 -2.63
N GLY A 14 9.35 3.49 -3.88
CA GLY A 14 8.48 4.58 -4.34
C GLY A 14 6.99 4.27 -4.14
N ILE A 15 6.57 3.05 -4.45
CA ILE A 15 5.18 2.60 -4.25
C ILE A 15 4.83 2.46 -2.78
N TYR A 16 5.74 1.93 -1.96
CA TYR A 16 5.52 1.83 -0.52
C TYR A 16 5.47 3.18 0.19
N MET A 17 5.92 4.26 -0.45
CA MET A 17 5.81 5.64 0.05
C MET A 17 4.56 6.37 -0.45
N LEU A 18 3.82 5.83 -1.42
CA LEU A 18 2.59 6.46 -1.90
C LEU A 18 1.50 6.41 -0.83
N SER A 19 0.74 7.50 -0.73
CA SER A 19 -0.45 7.53 0.12
C SER A 19 -1.48 6.51 -0.36
N LEU A 20 -2.22 5.91 0.58
CA LEU A 20 -3.32 5.05 0.21
C LEU A 20 -4.39 5.75 -0.65
N GLN A 21 -4.58 7.05 -0.48
CA GLN A 21 -5.45 7.84 -1.35
C GLN A 21 -4.99 7.79 -2.81
N THR A 22 -3.68 7.78 -3.07
CA THR A 22 -3.14 7.66 -4.44
C THR A 22 -3.42 6.28 -5.04
N ILE A 23 -3.41 5.23 -4.22
CA ILE A 23 -3.52 3.83 -4.69
C ILE A 23 -4.98 3.37 -4.79
N MET A 24 -5.80 3.72 -3.80
CA MET A 24 -7.18 3.25 -3.66
C MET A 24 -8.22 4.32 -4.02
N GLY A 25 -7.79 5.57 -4.21
CA GLY A 25 -8.70 6.68 -4.42
C GLY A 25 -9.67 6.85 -3.26
N PRO A 26 -10.96 7.18 -3.51
CA PRO A 26 -11.94 7.46 -2.48
C PRO A 26 -12.33 6.24 -1.63
N HIS A 27 -12.01 5.01 -2.05
CA HIS A 27 -12.37 3.81 -1.29
C HIS A 27 -11.61 3.68 0.03
N VAL A 28 -10.48 4.39 0.19
CA VAL A 28 -9.67 4.38 1.42
C VAL A 28 -10.43 4.89 2.64
N TYR A 29 -11.42 5.77 2.48
CA TYR A 29 -12.22 6.28 3.60
C TYR A 29 -12.99 5.17 4.32
N THR A 30 -13.27 4.05 3.65
CA THR A 30 -13.89 2.87 4.29
C THR A 30 -12.99 2.20 5.34
N LEU A 31 -11.68 2.46 5.30
CA LEU A 31 -10.69 1.89 6.21
C LEU A 31 -10.48 2.72 7.49
N GLN A 32 -11.02 3.94 7.56
CA GLN A 32 -10.88 4.82 8.73
C GLN A 32 -11.42 4.20 10.02
N LYS A 33 -12.48 3.40 9.93
CA LYS A 33 -13.03 2.64 11.07
C LYS A 33 -12.07 1.60 11.66
N TYR A 34 -10.99 1.27 10.94
CA TYR A 34 -9.90 0.39 11.40
C TYR A 34 -8.65 1.17 11.83
N GLY A 35 -8.73 2.51 11.94
CA GLY A 35 -7.63 3.39 12.33
C GLY A 35 -6.69 3.80 11.20
N VAL A 36 -7.02 3.45 9.95
CA VAL A 36 -6.23 3.78 8.75
C VAL A 36 -6.61 5.16 8.21
N SER A 37 -5.63 6.03 8.03
CA SER A 37 -5.80 7.34 7.40
C SER A 37 -5.61 7.24 5.88
N PRO A 38 -6.36 8.01 5.06
CA PRO A 38 -6.11 8.16 3.62
C PRO A 38 -4.67 8.57 3.28
N ALA A 39 -4.03 9.32 4.20
CA ALA A 39 -2.65 9.79 4.06
C ALA A 39 -1.60 8.79 4.54
N ASP A 40 -2.00 7.68 5.17
CA ASP A 40 -1.04 6.64 5.56
C ASP A 40 -0.39 6.04 4.32
N ASP A 41 0.89 5.70 4.44
CA ASP A 41 1.57 4.83 3.48
C ASP A 41 1.09 3.38 3.63
N ILE A 42 1.42 2.55 2.64
CA ILE A 42 0.99 1.15 2.57
C ILE A 42 1.42 0.36 3.82
N ASN A 43 2.66 0.54 4.30
CA ASN A 43 3.19 -0.24 5.41
C ASN A 43 2.51 0.14 6.73
N THR A 44 2.29 1.44 6.94
CA THR A 44 1.56 1.96 8.10
C THR A 44 0.13 1.42 8.13
N ALA A 45 -0.56 1.45 6.99
CA ALA A 45 -1.91 0.92 6.89
C ALA A 45 -1.97 -0.60 7.09
N LEU A 46 -1.03 -1.36 6.51
CA LEU A 46 -0.93 -2.80 6.73
C LEU A 46 -0.71 -3.14 8.19
N ALA A 47 0.15 -2.42 8.90
CA ALA A 47 0.41 -2.64 10.32
C ALA A 47 -0.86 -2.39 11.18
N LYS A 48 -1.65 -1.37 10.83
CA LYS A 48 -2.92 -1.05 11.49
C LYS A 48 -3.98 -2.12 11.21
N LEU A 49 -4.15 -2.52 9.95
CA LEU A 49 -5.12 -3.53 9.53
C LEU A 49 -4.76 -4.93 10.01
N GLN A 50 -3.48 -5.29 10.11
CA GLN A 50 -3.06 -6.61 10.57
C GLN A 50 -3.56 -6.91 11.99
N LYS A 51 -3.73 -5.87 12.82
CA LYS A 51 -4.23 -5.98 14.19
C LYS A 51 -5.75 -6.11 14.28
N THR A 52 -6.49 -5.47 13.38
CA THR A 52 -7.95 -5.27 13.51
C THR A 52 -8.77 -5.99 12.44
N ALA A 53 -8.22 -6.14 11.23
CA ALA A 53 -8.86 -6.75 10.08
C ALA A 53 -7.81 -7.38 9.13
N PRO A 54 -7.23 -8.55 9.49
CA PRO A 54 -6.12 -9.14 8.74
C PRO A 54 -6.47 -9.53 7.29
N HIS A 55 -7.76 -9.80 7.01
CA HIS A 55 -8.24 -10.04 5.65
C HIS A 55 -8.15 -8.78 4.77
N LEU A 56 -8.41 -7.60 5.33
CA LEU A 56 -8.22 -6.33 4.63
C LEU A 56 -6.74 -5.99 4.42
N ALA A 57 -5.87 -6.38 5.36
CA ALA A 57 -4.43 -6.27 5.15
C ALA A 57 -3.95 -7.13 3.97
N SER A 58 -4.49 -8.35 3.82
CA SER A 58 -4.18 -9.21 2.67
C SER A 58 -4.67 -8.59 1.36
N LEU A 59 -5.92 -8.10 1.33
CA LEU A 59 -6.48 -7.42 0.16
C LEU A 59 -5.66 -6.19 -0.22
N LEU A 60 -5.25 -5.38 0.77
CA LEU A 60 -4.45 -4.18 0.51
C LEU A 60 -3.08 -4.53 -0.09
N ARG A 61 -2.43 -5.62 0.35
CA ARG A 61 -1.19 -6.11 -0.29
C ARG A 61 -1.42 -6.49 -1.74
N GLU A 62 -2.51 -7.18 -2.06
CA GLU A 62 -2.83 -7.57 -3.43
C GLU A 62 -3.11 -6.36 -4.33
N ILE A 63 -3.83 -5.36 -3.82
CA ILE A 63 -4.10 -4.11 -4.54
C ILE A 63 -2.81 -3.34 -4.79
N ALA A 64 -1.94 -3.23 -3.77
CA ALA A 64 -0.63 -2.59 -3.89
C ALA A 64 0.24 -3.30 -4.94
N TYR A 65 0.28 -4.64 -4.88
CA TYR A 65 1.00 -5.46 -5.86
C TYR A 65 0.44 -5.27 -7.28
N ARG A 66 -0.88 -5.26 -7.48
CA ARG A 66 -1.44 -5.03 -8.83
C ARG A 66 -1.15 -3.64 -9.38
N ASN A 67 -1.22 -2.61 -8.52
CA ASN A 67 -0.90 -1.24 -8.92
C ASN A 67 0.58 -1.07 -9.22
N SER A 68 1.45 -1.87 -8.57
CA SER A 68 2.86 -1.86 -8.93
C SER A 68 3.04 -2.30 -10.39
N PHE A 69 2.48 -3.41 -10.85
CA PHE A 69 2.66 -3.86 -12.24
C PHE A 69 1.90 -3.06 -13.32
N SER A 70 1.12 -2.04 -12.95
CA SER A 70 0.33 -1.23 -13.90
C SER A 70 0.95 0.14 -14.25
N LEU A 71 2.11 0.45 -13.67
CA LEU A 71 2.93 1.65 -13.93
C LEU A 71 4.23 1.27 -14.66
#